data_AF-A0A7S2SJS8-F1
#
_entry.id   AF-A0A7S2SJS8-F1
#
_cell.length_a   1.000
_cell.length_b   1.000
_cell.length_c   1.000
_cell.angle_alpha   90.00
_cell.angle_beta   90.00
_cell.angle_gamma   90.00
#
_symmetry.space_group_name_H-M   'P 1'
#
loop_
_entity.id
_entity.type
_entity.pdbx_description
1 polymer ?
#
loop_
_entity_poly.entity_id
_entity_poly.type
_entity_poly.pdbx_seq_one_letter_code
_entity_poly.pdbx_strand_id
1 'polypeptide(L)'
;CQRSPGFLQILVQIISEPQHHENLRLGASISLKLTVQNHWKPRRGDVYNLSLEEKEALKRFLLEYTQEADDKVAAQLSETTARAARIEWPGSWPTLFEALVNSIHQGDPLGTQRAVFTLHRVMKELSTKRLMRDKTAFAAVCVQLFPIARQLWQQRIEQLVGCLGQWVHASGDELATLEAQLLPLAKLTTYLTKILFRVVCRGFPRSLQQDAEGIPAA
;
A
#
# COMPACT_ATOMS: atom_id res chain seq x y z
N CYS A 1 18.95 -12.71 18.10
CA CYS A 1 17.72 -12.01 18.50
C CYS A 1 16.52 -12.29 17.59
N GLN A 2 16.64 -12.31 16.26
CA GLN A 2 15.52 -12.56 15.32
C GLN A 2 14.87 -13.97 15.38
N ARG A 3 15.34 -14.88 16.24
CA ARG A 3 14.98 -16.31 16.25
C ARG A 3 14.28 -16.76 17.54
N SER A 4 13.67 -15.82 18.26
CA SER A 4 12.98 -16.09 19.53
C SER A 4 11.48 -15.80 19.39
N PRO A 5 10.59 -16.64 19.96
CA PRO A 5 9.17 -16.34 20.07
C PRO A 5 8.93 -14.97 20.73
N GLY A 6 7.94 -14.22 20.27
CA GLY A 6 7.63 -12.89 20.81
C GLY A 6 8.52 -11.76 20.27
N PHE A 7 9.54 -12.05 19.45
CA PHE A 7 10.35 -11.02 18.79
C PHE A 7 9.49 -10.09 17.92
N LEU A 8 8.51 -10.64 17.20
CA LEU A 8 7.59 -9.85 16.38
C LEU A 8 6.76 -8.88 17.23
N GLN A 9 6.29 -9.32 18.39
CA GLN A 9 5.50 -8.49 19.30
C GLN A 9 6.31 -7.29 19.81
N ILE A 10 7.57 -7.51 20.18
CA ILE A 10 8.47 -6.44 20.60
C ILE A 10 8.69 -5.43 19.47
N LEU A 11 8.90 -5.90 18.23
CA LEU A 11 9.05 -5.00 17.09
C LEU A 11 7.79 -4.16 16.86
N VAL A 12 6.61 -4.77 16.95
CA VAL A 12 5.32 -4.08 16.81
C VAL A 12 5.14 -3.03 17.91
N GLN A 13 5.48 -3.36 19.17
CA GLN A 13 5.44 -2.40 20.28
C GLN A 13 6.35 -1.20 20.03
N ILE A 14 7.62 -1.45 19.67
CA ILE A 14 8.58 -0.38 19.37
C ILE A 14 8.09 0.51 18.24
N ILE A 15 7.49 -0.05 17.19
CA ILE A 15 6.96 0.74 16.07
C ILE A 15 5.75 1.57 16.52
N SER A 16 4.87 0.99 17.34
CA SER A 16 3.61 1.60 17.75
C SER A 16 3.80 2.74 18.75
N GLU A 17 4.88 2.73 19.53
CA GLU A 17 5.18 3.75 20.54
C GLU A 17 5.84 5.00 19.91
N PRO A 18 5.15 6.15 19.82
CA PRO A 18 5.69 7.35 19.19
C PRO A 18 6.79 8.02 20.02
N GLN A 19 6.90 7.66 21.30
CA GLN A 19 7.91 8.20 22.23
C GLN A 19 9.32 7.72 21.91
N HIS A 20 9.45 6.62 21.15
CA HIS A 20 10.75 6.11 20.75
C HIS A 20 11.37 6.96 19.64
N HIS A 21 12.70 7.06 19.66
CA HIS A 21 13.47 7.76 18.65
C HIS A 21 13.19 7.20 17.25
N GLU A 22 13.05 8.08 16.24
CA GLU A 22 12.70 7.71 14.85
C GLU A 22 13.57 6.58 14.28
N ASN A 23 14.90 6.69 14.44
CA ASN A 23 15.85 5.65 14.03
C ASN A 23 15.59 4.28 14.65
N LEU A 24 15.13 4.22 15.91
CA LEU A 24 14.80 2.95 16.57
C LEU A 24 13.54 2.33 15.94
N ARG A 25 12.50 3.13 15.73
CA ARG A 25 11.26 2.72 15.06
C ARG A 25 11.53 2.27 13.63
N LEU A 26 12.38 2.99 12.91
CA LEU A 26 12.83 2.62 11.57
C LEU A 26 13.60 1.30 11.57
N GLY A 27 14.57 1.12 12.47
CA GLY A 27 15.30 -0.14 12.62
C GLY A 27 14.39 -1.33 12.95
N ALA A 28 13.37 -1.10 13.79
CA ALA A 28 12.36 -2.10 14.13
C ALA A 28 11.50 -2.46 12.91
N SER A 29 11.04 -1.47 12.14
CA SER A 29 10.23 -1.70 10.93
C SER A 29 11.01 -2.43 9.82
N ILE A 30 12.31 -2.14 9.66
CA ILE A 30 13.21 -2.87 8.75
C ILE A 30 13.35 -4.32 9.22
N SER A 31 13.56 -4.53 10.52
CA SER A 31 13.67 -5.87 11.11
C SER A 31 12.38 -6.66 10.93
N LEU A 32 11.21 -6.02 11.09
CA LEU A 32 9.90 -6.63 10.89
C LEU A 32 9.75 -7.14 9.45
N LYS A 33 10.11 -6.31 8.47
CA LYS A 33 10.11 -6.69 7.05
C LYS A 33 11.01 -7.88 6.77
N LEU A 34 12.21 -7.90 7.36
CA LEU A 34 13.16 -9.01 7.21
C LEU A 34 12.60 -10.30 7.82
N THR A 35 11.94 -10.22 8.98
CA THR A 35 11.26 -11.36 9.60
C THR A 35 10.18 -11.94 8.68
N VAL A 36 9.34 -11.09 8.08
CA VAL A 36 8.34 -11.52 7.08
C VAL A 36 8.98 -12.16 5.85
N GLN A 37 10.10 -11.63 5.37
CA GLN A 37 10.78 -12.19 4.20
C GLN A 37 11.40 -13.57 4.47
N ASN A 38 11.96 -13.77 5.66
CA ASN A 38 12.80 -14.93 5.95
C ASN A 38 12.05 -16.04 6.70
N HIS A 39 11.11 -15.71 7.60
CA HIS A 39 10.52 -16.64 8.57
C HIS A 39 9.01 -16.89 8.36
N TRP A 40 8.42 -16.40 7.27
CA TRP A 40 6.98 -16.58 7.02
C TRP A 40 6.62 -18.01 6.58
N LYS A 41 7.46 -18.64 5.74
CA LYS A 41 7.27 -20.02 5.30
C LYS A 41 8.40 -20.89 5.84
N PRO A 42 8.09 -22.06 6.42
CA PRO A 42 9.10 -23.01 6.84
C PRO A 42 10.02 -23.41 5.68
N ARG A 43 11.32 -23.25 5.86
CA ARG A 43 12.35 -23.84 5.01
C ARG A 43 13.05 -24.97 5.76
N ARG A 44 13.62 -25.91 5.00
CA ARG A 44 14.41 -27.00 5.59
C ARG A 44 15.59 -26.41 6.37
N GLY A 45 15.69 -26.75 7.64
CA GLY A 45 16.74 -26.26 8.54
C GLY A 45 16.39 -24.97 9.30
N ASP A 46 15.18 -24.42 9.14
CA ASP A 46 14.77 -23.25 9.91
C ASP A 46 14.50 -23.62 11.37
N VAL A 47 15.26 -23.00 12.26
CA VAL A 47 15.10 -23.10 13.72
C VAL A 47 13.88 -22.30 14.21
N TYR A 48 13.45 -21.28 13.46
CA TYR A 48 12.33 -20.41 13.80
C TYR A 48 11.48 -20.08 12.57
N ASN A 49 10.16 -20.15 12.74
CA ASN A 49 9.15 -19.74 11.79
C ASN A 49 8.00 -19.07 12.52
N LEU A 50 7.37 -18.11 11.86
CA LEU A 50 6.20 -17.43 12.41
C LEU A 50 5.05 -18.42 12.63
N SER A 51 4.54 -18.45 13.86
CA SER A 51 3.35 -19.22 14.20
C SER A 51 2.13 -18.65 13.48
N LEU A 52 1.04 -19.43 13.41
CA LEU A 52 -0.23 -18.92 12.85
C LEU A 52 -0.71 -17.69 13.61
N GLU A 53 -0.60 -17.71 14.93
CA GLU A 53 -1.01 -16.61 15.80
C GLU A 53 -0.18 -15.34 15.55
N GLU A 54 1.15 -15.46 15.42
CA GLU A 54 2.04 -14.33 15.11
C GLU A 54 1.71 -13.73 13.73
N LYS A 55 1.37 -14.58 12.74
CA LYS A 55 0.94 -14.11 11.41
C LYS A 55 -0.37 -13.36 11.46
N GLU A 56 -1.39 -13.88 12.15
CA GLU A 56 -2.67 -13.20 12.30
C GLU A 56 -2.53 -11.88 13.06
N ALA A 57 -1.76 -11.86 14.14
CA ALA A 57 -1.48 -10.64 14.90
C ALA A 57 -0.79 -9.59 14.02
N LEU A 58 0.21 -9.99 13.23
CA LEU A 58 0.88 -9.09 12.30
C LEU A 58 -0.06 -8.57 11.21
N LYS A 59 -0.92 -9.42 10.63
CA LYS A 59 -1.90 -9.00 9.62
C LYS A 59 -2.86 -7.95 10.18
N ARG A 60 -3.35 -8.13 11.41
CA ARG A 60 -4.20 -7.13 12.08
C ARG A 60 -3.46 -5.82 12.30
N PHE A 61 -2.26 -5.90 12.89
CA PHE A 61 -1.41 -4.72 13.11
C PHE A 61 -1.18 -3.90 11.83
N LEU A 62 -0.83 -4.57 10.72
CA LEU A 62 -0.56 -3.89 9.44
C LEU A 62 -1.80 -3.20 8.83
N LEU A 63 -3.01 -3.65 9.16
CA LEU A 63 -4.26 -3.04 8.69
C LEU A 63 -4.78 -1.95 9.63
N GLU A 64 -4.57 -2.10 10.94
CA GLU A 64 -5.07 -1.18 11.96
C GLU A 64 -4.13 0.01 12.17
N TYR A 65 -2.82 -0.19 12.05
CA TYR A 65 -1.81 0.85 12.23
C TYR A 65 -1.67 1.75 11.00
N THR A 66 -2.62 2.68 10.87
CA THR A 66 -2.80 3.55 9.69
C THR A 66 -2.24 4.95 9.86
N GLN A 67 -1.87 5.35 11.08
CA GLN A 67 -1.53 6.72 11.47
C GLN A 67 -0.03 6.94 11.72
N GLU A 68 0.84 6.26 10.97
CA GLU A 68 2.28 6.47 11.07
C GLU A 68 2.68 7.86 10.53
N ALA A 69 3.28 8.69 11.38
CA ALA A 69 3.76 10.01 11.00
C ALA A 69 5.06 9.96 10.18
N ASP A 70 5.99 9.06 10.51
CA ASP A 70 7.28 8.96 9.82
C ASP A 70 7.12 8.26 8.46
N ASP A 71 7.34 9.01 7.38
CA ASP A 71 7.29 8.53 5.99
C ASP A 71 8.16 7.28 5.74
N LYS A 72 9.32 7.17 6.40
CA LYS A 72 10.24 6.04 6.24
C LYS A 72 9.70 4.79 6.92
N VAL A 73 9.17 4.92 8.13
CA VAL A 73 8.54 3.80 8.87
C VAL A 73 7.30 3.33 8.12
N ALA A 74 6.43 4.26 7.72
CA ALA A 74 5.23 3.96 6.94
C ALA A 74 5.56 3.20 5.64
N ALA A 75 6.67 3.56 4.99
CA ALA A 75 7.14 2.85 3.81
C ALA A 75 7.62 1.42 4.06
N GLN A 76 8.29 1.16 5.19
CA GLN A 76 8.65 -0.21 5.57
C GLN A 76 7.41 -1.04 5.90
N LEU A 77 6.41 -0.47 6.58
CA LEU A 77 5.14 -1.15 6.87
C LEU A 77 4.35 -1.47 5.61
N SER A 78 4.28 -0.53 4.67
CA SER A 78 3.63 -0.74 3.36
C SER A 78 4.30 -1.87 2.56
N GLU A 79 5.64 -1.91 2.56
CA GLU A 79 6.42 -2.97 1.90
C GLU A 79 6.27 -4.32 2.62
N THR A 80 6.21 -4.32 3.95
CA THR A 80 5.94 -5.52 4.77
C THR A 80 4.57 -6.09 4.43
N THR A 81 3.55 -5.23 4.35
CA THR A 81 2.18 -5.60 3.94
C THR A 81 2.17 -6.21 2.55
N ALA A 82 2.85 -5.60 1.58
CA ALA A 82 2.94 -6.12 0.22
C ALA A 82 3.57 -7.52 0.17
N ARG A 83 4.63 -7.76 0.96
CA ARG A 83 5.30 -9.06 1.04
C ARG A 83 4.43 -10.14 1.68
N ALA A 84 3.76 -9.82 2.78
CA ALA A 84 2.82 -10.72 3.41
C ALA A 84 1.62 -11.01 2.48
N ALA A 85 1.08 -10.00 1.80
CA ALA A 85 0.02 -10.14 0.80
C ALA A 85 0.44 -11.06 -0.35
N ARG A 86 1.69 -10.96 -0.84
CA ARG A 86 2.19 -11.90 -1.87
C ARG A 86 2.05 -13.35 -1.44
N ILE A 87 2.22 -13.65 -0.16
CA ILE A 87 2.21 -15.00 0.35
C ILE A 87 0.79 -15.47 0.66
N GLU A 88 0.00 -14.63 1.33
CA GLU A 88 -1.28 -15.02 1.93
C GLU A 88 -2.49 -14.70 1.04
N TRP A 89 -2.43 -13.64 0.23
CA TRP A 89 -3.55 -13.23 -0.62
C TRP A 89 -3.53 -13.99 -1.96
N PRO A 90 -4.69 -14.49 -2.46
CA PRO A 90 -6.06 -14.29 -1.97
C PRO A 90 -6.56 -15.32 -0.94
N GLY A 91 -5.75 -16.30 -0.54
CA GLY A 91 -6.18 -17.43 0.29
C GLY A 91 -6.44 -17.07 1.74
N SER A 92 -5.38 -16.95 2.53
CA SER A 92 -5.43 -16.77 3.99
C SER A 92 -5.60 -15.31 4.43
N TRP A 93 -5.70 -14.37 3.49
CA TRP A 93 -5.91 -12.95 3.80
C TRP A 93 -6.94 -12.29 2.86
N PRO A 94 -8.18 -12.80 2.77
CA PRO A 94 -9.16 -12.34 1.78
C PRO A 94 -9.61 -10.89 2.01
N THR A 95 -9.61 -10.42 3.26
CA THR A 95 -10.10 -9.09 3.67
C THR A 95 -9.11 -7.94 3.40
N LEU A 96 -7.92 -8.22 2.86
CA LEU A 96 -6.86 -7.20 2.66
C LEU A 96 -7.32 -5.99 1.85
N PHE A 97 -7.93 -6.21 0.68
CA PHE A 97 -8.34 -5.11 -0.20
C PHE A 97 -9.53 -4.34 0.36
N GLU A 98 -10.50 -5.03 0.98
CA GLU A 98 -11.64 -4.41 1.64
C GLU A 98 -11.16 -3.48 2.77
N ALA A 99 -10.26 -3.94 3.64
CA ALA A 99 -9.71 -3.14 4.72
C ALA A 99 -8.95 -1.90 4.20
N LEU A 100 -8.13 -2.05 3.15
CA LEU A 100 -7.43 -0.92 2.54
C LEU A 100 -8.39 0.09 1.91
N VAL A 101 -9.41 -0.36 1.19
CA VAL A 101 -10.43 0.53 0.60
C VAL A 101 -11.22 1.25 1.68
N ASN A 102 -11.61 0.56 2.76
CA ASN A 102 -12.30 1.17 3.89
C ASN A 102 -11.42 2.25 4.56
N SER A 103 -10.13 1.98 4.75
CA SER A 103 -9.18 2.95 5.28
C SER A 103 -9.01 4.18 4.37
N ILE A 104 -9.10 4.01 3.05
CA ILE A 104 -9.07 5.14 2.10
C ILE A 104 -10.33 6.02 2.20
N HIS A 105 -11.50 5.43 2.46
CA HIS A 105 -12.76 6.17 2.54
C HIS A 105 -13.02 6.80 3.91
N GLN A 106 -12.62 6.13 4.99
CA GLN A 106 -12.91 6.54 6.37
C GLN A 106 -11.73 7.23 7.05
N GLY A 107 -10.53 7.10 6.48
CA GLY A 107 -9.32 7.69 7.05
C GLY A 107 -9.32 9.21 6.98
N ASP A 108 -8.66 9.83 7.94
CA ASP A 108 -8.23 11.22 7.85
C ASP A 108 -7.19 11.41 6.70
N PRO A 109 -6.70 12.63 6.42
CA PRO A 109 -5.77 12.84 5.32
C PRO A 109 -4.50 11.97 5.40
N LEU A 110 -3.94 11.78 6.59
CA LEU A 110 -2.74 10.95 6.79
C LEU A 110 -3.04 9.47 6.58
N GLY A 111 -4.09 8.95 7.21
CA GLY A 111 -4.54 7.56 7.07
C GLY A 111 -4.89 7.21 5.63
N THR A 112 -5.59 8.10 4.93
CA THR A 112 -5.87 7.98 3.49
C THR A 112 -4.58 7.89 2.69
N GLN A 113 -3.60 8.75 2.98
CA GLN A 113 -2.29 8.72 2.33
C GLN A 113 -1.55 7.41 2.57
N ARG A 114 -1.55 6.90 3.81
CA ARG A 114 -0.92 5.61 4.15
C ARG A 114 -1.62 4.45 3.44
N ALA A 115 -2.95 4.43 3.43
CA ALA A 115 -3.73 3.37 2.79
C ALA A 115 -3.53 3.34 1.26
N VAL A 116 -3.58 4.50 0.59
CA VAL A 116 -3.31 4.59 -0.87
C VAL A 116 -1.89 4.12 -1.19
N PHE A 117 -0.91 4.49 -0.38
CA PHE A 117 0.47 4.06 -0.60
C PHE A 117 0.66 2.55 -0.39
N THR A 118 0.06 1.99 0.67
CA THR A 118 0.06 0.55 0.92
C THR A 118 -0.64 -0.20 -0.20
N LEU A 119 -1.80 0.25 -0.65
CA LEU A 119 -2.53 -0.32 -1.78
C LEU A 119 -1.66 -0.32 -3.05
N HIS A 120 -0.98 0.81 -3.33
CA HIS A 120 -0.04 0.90 -4.45
C HIS A 120 1.07 -0.16 -4.36
N ARG A 121 1.65 -0.37 -3.17
CA ARG A 121 2.72 -1.36 -2.93
C ARG A 121 2.22 -2.79 -3.09
N VAL A 122 1.07 -3.12 -2.51
CA VAL A 122 0.40 -4.42 -2.64
C VAL A 122 0.11 -4.72 -4.11
N MET A 123 -0.52 -3.78 -4.82
CA MET A 123 -0.84 -3.93 -6.25
C MET A 123 0.42 -4.15 -7.09
N LYS A 124 1.51 -3.41 -6.81
CA LYS A 124 2.80 -3.61 -7.46
C LYS A 124 3.32 -5.02 -7.23
N GLU A 125 3.33 -5.48 -5.99
CA GLU A 125 3.87 -6.80 -5.65
C GLU A 125 3.06 -7.92 -6.30
N LEU A 126 1.74 -7.89 -6.19
CA LEU A 126 0.84 -8.90 -6.73
C LEU A 126 0.83 -8.96 -8.27
N SER A 127 1.00 -7.81 -8.95
CA SER A 127 1.06 -7.74 -10.42
C SER A 127 2.22 -8.54 -11.04
N THR A 128 3.21 -8.93 -10.24
CA THR A 128 4.37 -9.71 -10.70
C THR A 128 4.19 -11.22 -10.55
N LYS A 129 3.10 -11.68 -9.91
CA LYS A 129 2.82 -13.11 -9.76
C LYS A 129 2.52 -13.75 -11.13
N ARG A 130 3.07 -14.95 -11.35
CA ARG A 130 3.02 -15.61 -12.67
C ARG A 130 2.03 -16.77 -12.76
N LEU A 131 1.63 -17.36 -11.62
CA LEU A 131 0.69 -18.48 -11.58
C LEU A 131 -0.71 -18.06 -12.04
N MET A 132 -1.40 -18.93 -12.78
CA MET A 132 -2.70 -18.60 -13.37
C MET A 132 -3.77 -18.28 -12.32
N ARG A 133 -3.79 -19.03 -11.21
CA ARG A 133 -4.68 -18.77 -10.07
C ARG A 133 -4.50 -17.35 -9.52
N ASP A 134 -3.25 -16.93 -9.32
CA ASP A 134 -2.93 -15.60 -8.81
C ASP A 134 -3.31 -14.50 -9.81
N LYS A 135 -3.06 -14.71 -11.12
CA LYS A 135 -3.45 -13.77 -12.18
C LYS A 135 -4.96 -13.58 -12.24
N THR A 136 -5.72 -14.67 -12.12
CA THR A 136 -7.19 -14.63 -12.15
C THR A 136 -7.74 -13.86 -10.97
N ALA A 137 -7.23 -14.13 -9.76
CA ALA A 137 -7.60 -13.37 -8.57
C ALA A 137 -7.23 -11.89 -8.69
N PHE A 138 -6.02 -11.60 -9.19
CA PHE A 138 -5.56 -10.23 -9.38
C PHE A 138 -6.44 -9.46 -10.38
N ALA A 139 -6.83 -10.09 -11.49
CA ALA A 139 -7.75 -9.52 -12.47
C ALA A 139 -9.12 -9.20 -11.85
N ALA A 140 -9.68 -10.12 -11.05
CA ALA A 140 -10.95 -9.91 -10.37
C ALA A 140 -10.92 -8.70 -9.43
N VAL A 141 -9.85 -8.55 -8.63
CA VAL A 141 -9.68 -7.37 -7.77
C VAL A 141 -9.43 -6.10 -8.57
N CYS A 142 -8.70 -6.15 -9.68
CA CYS A 142 -8.49 -4.98 -10.54
C CYS A 142 -9.82 -4.42 -11.06
N VAL A 143 -10.75 -5.28 -11.48
CA VAL A 143 -12.09 -4.88 -11.94
C VAL A 143 -12.86 -4.17 -10.84
N GLN A 144 -12.81 -4.67 -9.60
CA GLN A 144 -13.47 -4.08 -8.44
C GLN A 144 -12.83 -2.74 -8.03
N LEU A 145 -11.50 -2.64 -8.07
CA LEU A 145 -10.78 -1.43 -7.67
C LEU A 145 -10.82 -0.32 -8.71
N PHE A 146 -11.05 -0.64 -9.99
CA PHE A 146 -11.03 0.35 -11.07
C PHE A 146 -11.95 1.57 -10.82
N PRO A 147 -13.26 1.42 -10.56
CA PRO A 147 -14.14 2.57 -10.34
C PRO A 147 -13.69 3.43 -9.15
N ILE A 148 -13.27 2.77 -8.06
CA ILE A 148 -12.80 3.44 -6.83
C ILE A 148 -11.51 4.24 -7.12
N ALA A 149 -10.51 3.60 -7.71
CA ALA A 149 -9.24 4.24 -8.06
C ALA A 149 -9.42 5.38 -9.07
N ARG A 150 -10.33 5.22 -10.03
CA ARG A 150 -10.65 6.26 -11.03
C ARG A 150 -11.26 7.48 -10.37
N GLN A 151 -12.29 7.29 -9.53
CA GLN A 151 -12.95 8.39 -8.83
C GLN A 151 -11.98 9.16 -7.93
N LEU A 152 -11.20 8.44 -7.12
CA LEU A 152 -10.19 9.05 -6.26
C LEU A 152 -9.14 9.80 -7.07
N TRP A 153 -8.66 9.21 -8.16
CA TRP A 153 -7.68 9.86 -9.03
C TRP A 153 -8.23 11.15 -9.64
N GLN A 154 -9.47 11.12 -10.13
CA GLN A 154 -10.12 12.29 -10.72
C GLN A 154 -10.26 13.43 -9.70
N GLN A 155 -10.74 13.13 -8.48
CA GLN A 155 -10.85 14.13 -7.42
C GLN A 155 -9.48 14.73 -7.06
N ARG A 156 -8.44 13.90 -6.96
CA ARG A 156 -7.09 14.37 -6.57
C ARG A 156 -6.40 15.17 -7.67
N ILE A 157 -6.60 14.81 -8.95
CA ILE A 157 -6.04 15.59 -10.06
C ILE A 157 -6.75 16.94 -10.21
N GLU A 158 -8.07 17.00 -10.03
CA GLU A 158 -8.83 18.26 -10.02
C GLU A 158 -8.35 19.18 -8.90
N GLN A 159 -8.16 18.64 -7.69
CA GLN A 159 -7.55 19.38 -6.57
C GLN A 159 -6.14 19.86 -6.90
N LEU A 160 -5.29 19.00 -7.49
CA LEU A 160 -3.91 19.34 -7.81
C LEU A 160 -3.85 20.48 -8.84
N VAL A 161 -4.66 20.40 -9.90
CA VAL A 161 -4.76 21.45 -10.91
C VAL A 161 -5.26 22.76 -10.30
N GLY A 162 -6.25 22.70 -9.41
CA GLY A 162 -6.74 23.87 -8.67
C GLY A 162 -5.65 24.53 -7.81
N CYS A 163 -4.93 23.74 -7.00
CA CYS A 163 -3.82 24.24 -6.19
C CYS A 163 -2.70 24.84 -7.05
N LEU A 164 -2.37 24.21 -8.18
CA LEU A 164 -1.36 24.74 -9.11
C LEU A 164 -1.81 26.05 -9.75
N GLY A 165 -3.09 26.21 -10.07
CA GLY A 165 -3.64 27.47 -10.57
C GLY A 165 -3.55 28.61 -9.54
N GLN A 166 -3.83 28.30 -8.27
CA GLN A 166 -3.66 29.26 -7.16
C GLN A 166 -2.19 29.62 -6.94
N TRP A 167 -1.29 28.64 -7.06
CA TRP A 167 0.15 28.81 -6.86
C TRP A 167 0.76 29.84 -7.82
N VAL A 168 0.23 29.97 -9.03
CA VAL A 168 0.66 30.99 -10.02
C VAL A 168 0.43 32.42 -9.52
N HIS A 169 -0.57 32.63 -8.66
CA HIS A 169 -0.99 33.94 -8.16
C HIS A 169 -0.66 34.17 -6.68
N ALA A 170 -0.18 33.14 -5.99
CA ALA A 170 0.09 33.18 -4.55
C ALA A 170 1.29 34.07 -4.22
N SER A 171 1.24 34.73 -3.06
CA SER A 171 2.34 35.55 -2.56
C SER A 171 2.45 35.47 -1.04
N GLY A 172 3.66 35.67 -0.51
CA GLY A 172 3.91 35.64 0.94
C GLY A 172 3.49 34.31 1.59
N ASP A 173 2.75 34.39 2.69
CA ASP A 173 2.36 33.25 3.53
C ASP A 173 1.43 32.25 2.81
N GLU A 174 0.71 32.67 1.77
CA GLU A 174 -0.13 31.79 0.95
C GLU A 174 0.69 30.76 0.18
N LEU A 175 1.89 31.16 -0.27
CA LEU A 175 2.80 30.27 -1.01
C LEU A 175 3.28 29.13 -0.13
N ALA A 176 3.72 29.43 1.10
CA ALA A 176 4.18 28.43 2.07
C ALA A 176 3.08 27.42 2.42
N THR A 177 1.84 27.90 2.53
CA THR A 177 0.67 27.06 2.79
C THR A 177 0.36 26.14 1.61
N LEU A 178 0.41 26.65 0.39
CA LEU A 178 0.20 25.85 -0.82
C LEU A 178 1.31 24.83 -1.05
N GLU A 179 2.57 25.19 -0.82
CA GLU A 179 3.71 24.27 -0.93
C GLU A 179 3.56 23.06 0.01
N ALA A 180 3.11 23.29 1.24
CA ALA A 180 2.85 22.22 2.21
C ALA A 180 1.74 21.26 1.75
N GLN A 181 0.75 21.75 0.98
CA GLN A 181 -0.37 20.95 0.46
C GLN A 181 -0.04 20.23 -0.87
N LEU A 182 0.76 20.86 -1.72
CA LEU A 182 1.08 20.36 -3.06
C LEU A 182 1.85 19.03 -3.02
N LEU A 183 2.84 18.90 -2.13
CA LEU A 183 3.67 17.69 -2.09
C LEU A 183 2.88 16.42 -1.72
N PRO A 184 2.08 16.38 -0.63
CA PRO A 184 1.20 15.24 -0.33
C PRO A 184 0.22 14.91 -1.46
N LEU A 185 -0.38 15.95 -2.06
CA LEU A 185 -1.37 15.79 -3.13
C LEU A 185 -0.74 15.22 -4.42
N ALA A 186 0.45 15.70 -4.78
CA ALA A 186 1.21 15.18 -5.92
C ALA A 186 1.66 13.72 -5.70
N LYS A 187 2.10 13.36 -4.49
CA LYS A 187 2.44 11.98 -4.10
C LYS A 187 1.23 11.06 -4.25
N LEU A 188 0.08 11.45 -3.67
CA LEU A 188 -1.19 10.71 -3.76
C LEU A 188 -1.62 10.48 -5.21
N THR A 189 -1.64 11.55 -6.01
CA THR A 189 -2.00 11.50 -7.42
C THR A 189 -1.08 10.54 -8.19
N THR A 190 0.22 10.59 -7.93
CA THR A 190 1.20 9.68 -8.54
C THR A 190 0.92 8.21 -8.19
N TYR A 191 0.58 7.90 -6.93
CA TYR A 191 0.25 6.54 -6.50
C TYR A 191 -1.04 6.04 -7.15
N LEU A 192 -2.07 6.89 -7.24
CA LEU A 192 -3.33 6.57 -7.90
C LEU A 192 -3.15 6.34 -9.41
N THR A 193 -2.38 7.19 -10.11
CA THR A 193 -2.02 6.96 -11.52
C THR A 193 -1.31 5.62 -11.69
N LYS A 194 -0.39 5.29 -10.79
CA LYS A 194 0.33 4.01 -10.77
C LYS A 194 -0.59 2.80 -10.50
N ILE A 195 -1.62 2.96 -9.66
CA ILE A 195 -2.63 1.92 -9.41
C ILE A 195 -3.46 1.73 -10.68
N LEU A 196 -4.01 2.81 -11.25
CA LEU A 196 -4.79 2.78 -12.49
C LEU A 196 -4.01 2.14 -13.65
N PHE A 197 -2.75 2.53 -13.85
CA PHE A 197 -1.89 1.92 -14.86
C PHE A 197 -1.79 0.39 -14.69
N ARG A 198 -1.66 -0.10 -13.45
CA ARG A 198 -1.60 -1.55 -13.20
C ARG A 198 -2.95 -2.22 -13.44
N VAL A 199 -4.04 -1.62 -12.99
CA VAL A 199 -5.40 -2.12 -13.23
C VAL A 199 -5.65 -2.26 -14.73
N VAL A 200 -5.31 -1.24 -15.51
CA VAL A 200 -5.53 -1.22 -16.97
C VAL A 200 -4.61 -2.20 -17.70
N CYS A 201 -3.31 -2.13 -17.45
CA CYS A 201 -2.33 -2.89 -18.24
C CYS A 201 -2.15 -4.35 -17.78
N ARG A 202 -2.48 -4.67 -16.53
CA ARG A 202 -2.22 -5.99 -15.92
C ARG A 202 -3.47 -6.69 -15.38
N GLY A 203 -4.55 -5.93 -15.15
CA GLY A 203 -5.77 -6.41 -14.51
C GLY A 203 -6.87 -6.81 -15.49
N PHE A 204 -7.10 -6.04 -16.55
CA PHE A 204 -8.14 -6.39 -17.51
C PHE A 204 -7.74 -7.55 -18.44
N PRO A 205 -8.65 -8.50 -18.71
CA PRO A 205 -8.41 -9.55 -19.68
C PRO A 205 -8.12 -8.95 -21.06
N ARG A 206 -7.24 -9.60 -21.84
CA ARG A 206 -6.82 -9.14 -23.17
C ARG A 206 -7.98 -8.89 -24.14
N SER A 207 -9.14 -9.51 -23.92
CA SER A 207 -10.35 -9.25 -24.72
C SER A 207 -10.78 -7.78 -24.67
N LEU A 208 -10.74 -7.13 -23.51
CA LEU A 208 -11.06 -5.70 -23.37
C LEU A 208 -9.95 -4.78 -23.93
N GLN A 209 -8.73 -5.31 -24.12
CA GLN A 209 -7.63 -4.58 -24.75
C GLN A 209 -7.74 -4.63 -26.28
N GLN A 210 -8.28 -5.72 -26.84
CA GLN A 210 -8.54 -5.87 -28.27
C GLN A 210 -9.70 -4.98 -28.75
N ASP A 211 -10.73 -4.76 -27.91
CA ASP A 211 -11.83 -3.85 -28.25
C ASP A 211 -11.38 -2.37 -28.34
N ALA A 212 -10.26 -2.00 -27.70
CA ALA A 212 -9.69 -0.65 -27.76
C ALA A 212 -8.79 -0.41 -28.97
N GLU A 213 -8.20 -1.47 -29.55
CA GLU A 213 -7.41 -1.41 -30.79
C GLU A 213 -8.30 -1.59 -32.05
N GLY A 214 -9.59 -1.92 -31.87
CA GLY A 214 -10.57 -2.13 -32.92
C GLY A 214 -11.36 -0.90 -33.36
N ILE A 215 -10.91 0.33 -33.10
CA ILE A 215 -11.49 1.52 -33.73
C ILE A 215 -10.91 1.63 -35.14
N PRO A 216 -11.68 1.39 -36.22
CA PRO A 216 -11.19 1.66 -37.56
C PRO A 216 -10.92 3.16 -37.67
N ALA A 217 -9.75 3.52 -38.18
CA ALA A 217 -9.46 4.88 -38.61
C ALA A 217 -10.55 5.30 -39.60
N ALA A 218 -11.41 6.23 -39.17
CA ALA A 218 -12.28 7.02 -40.02
C ALA A 218 -11.62 8.37 -40.24
#